data_AF-A0A2A4PVF0-F1
#
_entry.id   AF-A0A2A4PVF0-F1
#
_cell.length_a   1.000
_cell.length_b   1.000
_cell.length_c   1.000
_cell.angle_alpha   90.00
_cell.angle_beta   90.00
_cell.angle_gamma   90.00
#
_symmetry.space_group_name_H-M   'P 1'
#
loop_
_entity.id
_entity.type
_entity.pdbx_description
1 polymer ?
#
loop_
_entity_poly.entity_id
_entity_poly.type
_entity_poly.pdbx_seq_one_letter_code
_entity_poly.pdbx_strand_id
1 'polypeptide(L)'
;MKKKTFDLSAIEGITGGKPDRIISYIDMYIDLTSKEIIQLITAAEEKNWEELERAAHKMKAGSGYMGVAKLQALATDMEVAAAVKNPDKKSLQNQISLVENIFELVEVELLEEKKRLENTV
;
A
#
# COMPACT_ATOMS: atom_id res chain seq x y z
N MET A 1 -17.69 -0.40 -16.84
CA MET A 1 -16.72 0.33 -15.99
C MET A 1 -15.55 -0.59 -15.69
N LYS A 2 -14.31 -0.13 -15.82
CA LYS A 2 -13.15 -0.89 -15.31
C LYS A 2 -13.27 -0.96 -13.79
N LYS A 3 -12.98 -2.13 -13.21
CA LYS A 3 -12.90 -2.29 -11.75
C LYS A 3 -11.66 -1.53 -11.27
N LYS A 4 -11.83 -0.56 -10.37
CA LYS A 4 -10.74 0.17 -9.71
C LYS A 4 -9.89 -0.78 -8.86
N THR A 5 -8.64 -0.41 -8.64
CA THR A 5 -7.67 -1.16 -7.82
C THR A 5 -7.84 -0.96 -6.31
N PHE A 6 -8.70 -0.01 -5.91
CA PHE A 6 -8.98 0.39 -4.54
C PHE A 6 -10.49 0.45 -4.26
N ASP A 7 -10.86 0.58 -2.98
CA ASP A 7 -12.22 0.83 -2.50
C ASP A 7 -12.17 1.78 -1.30
N LEU A 8 -12.63 3.03 -1.49
CA LEU A 8 -12.58 4.07 -0.46
C LEU A 8 -13.77 4.06 0.48
N SER A 9 -14.69 3.08 0.41
CA SER A 9 -15.90 3.04 1.25
C SER A 9 -15.60 3.16 2.75
N ALA A 10 -14.49 2.56 3.22
CA ALA A 10 -14.06 2.69 4.61
C ALA A 10 -13.63 4.13 4.95
N ILE A 11 -12.85 4.77 4.07
CA ILE A 11 -12.42 6.17 4.22
C ILE A 11 -13.62 7.11 4.16
N GLU A 12 -14.55 6.89 3.23
CA GLU A 12 -15.81 7.63 3.14
C GLU A 12 -16.60 7.52 4.45
N GLY A 13 -16.70 6.32 5.03
CA GLY A 13 -17.34 6.10 6.32
C GLY A 13 -16.70 6.88 7.48
N ILE A 14 -15.36 6.90 7.55
CA ILE A 14 -14.61 7.60 8.62
C ILE A 14 -14.67 9.12 8.44
N THR A 15 -14.64 9.60 7.20
CA THR A 15 -14.61 11.03 6.88
C THR A 15 -16.01 11.67 6.82
N GLY A 16 -17.07 10.84 6.77
CA GLY A 16 -18.43 11.27 6.49
C GLY A 16 -18.64 11.69 5.03
N GLY A 17 -17.88 11.10 4.11
CA GLY A 17 -17.94 11.39 2.67
C GLY A 17 -17.41 12.77 2.28
N LYS A 18 -16.72 13.47 3.18
CA LYS A 18 -16.24 14.84 2.94
C LYS A 18 -15.03 14.83 2.00
N PRO A 19 -15.12 15.43 0.79
CA PRO A 19 -14.08 15.27 -0.23
C PRO A 19 -12.69 15.76 0.21
N ASP A 20 -12.60 16.90 0.90
CA ASP A 20 -11.37 17.48 1.45
C ASP A 20 -10.62 16.51 2.39
N ARG A 21 -11.38 15.78 3.21
CA ARG A 21 -10.83 14.78 4.12
C ARG A 21 -10.39 13.53 3.38
N ILE A 22 -11.20 13.04 2.42
CA ILE A 22 -10.84 11.89 1.59
C ILE A 22 -9.54 12.16 0.84
N ILE A 23 -9.39 13.34 0.24
CA ILE A 23 -8.15 13.78 -0.42
C ILE A 23 -6.96 13.71 0.53
N SER A 24 -7.11 14.17 1.77
CA SER A 24 -6.05 14.12 2.78
C SER A 24 -5.61 12.67 3.11
N TYR A 25 -6.56 11.72 3.14
CA TYR A 25 -6.24 10.29 3.32
C TYR A 25 -5.55 9.69 2.09
N ILE A 26 -5.96 10.09 0.88
CA ILE A 26 -5.29 9.67 -0.35
C ILE A 26 -3.82 10.12 -0.34
N ASP A 27 -3.57 11.40 -0.04
CA ASP A 27 -2.21 11.95 0.00
C ASP A 27 -1.35 11.27 1.06
N MET A 28 -1.92 11.06 2.26
CA MET A 28 -1.24 10.35 3.34
C MET A 28 -0.89 8.92 2.94
N TYR A 29 -1.81 8.20 2.30
CA TYR A 29 -1.55 6.83 1.88
C TYR A 29 -0.43 6.75 0.84
N ILE A 30 -0.46 7.60 -0.20
CA ILE A 30 0.57 7.61 -1.24
C ILE A 30 1.96 7.91 -0.63
N ASP A 31 2.05 8.92 0.24
CA ASP A 31 3.29 9.28 0.91
C ASP A 31 3.81 8.16 1.84
N LEU A 32 2.94 7.54 2.65
CA LEU A 32 3.34 6.47 3.55
C LEU A 32 3.75 5.20 2.78
N THR A 33 2.95 4.77 1.81
CA THR A 33 3.22 3.54 1.07
C THR A 33 4.47 3.63 0.22
N SER A 34 4.76 4.78 -0.39
CA SER A 34 6.04 4.98 -1.09
C SER A 34 7.25 4.84 -0.16
N LYS A 35 7.17 5.37 1.07
CA LYS A 35 8.21 5.22 2.10
C LYS A 35 8.34 3.76 2.58
N GLU A 36 7.22 3.07 2.75
CA GLU A 36 7.20 1.65 3.14
C GLU A 36 7.81 0.76 2.06
N ILE A 37 7.59 1.05 0.77
CA ILE A 37 8.23 0.35 -0.35
C ILE A 37 9.76 0.51 -0.29
N ILE A 38 10.24 1.73 -0.07
CA ILE A 38 11.68 1.98 0.10
C ILE A 38 12.22 1.18 1.30
N GLN A 39 11.49 1.16 2.42
CA GLN A 39 11.88 0.37 3.59
C GLN A 39 11.95 -1.14 3.29
N LEU A 40 10.98 -1.69 2.55
CA LEU A 40 10.99 -3.09 2.12
C LEU A 40 12.23 -3.42 1.28
N ILE A 41 12.57 -2.55 0.31
CA ILE A 41 13.73 -2.72 -0.57
C ILE A 41 15.01 -2.70 0.26
N THR A 42 15.23 -1.66 1.07
CA THR A 42 16.42 -1.53 1.91
C THR A 42 16.56 -2.69 2.89
N ALA A 43 15.47 -3.08 3.57
CA ALA A 43 15.48 -4.21 4.49
C ALA A 43 15.84 -5.54 3.80
N ALA A 44 15.34 -5.77 2.58
CA ALA A 44 15.68 -6.97 1.80
C ALA A 44 17.15 -6.98 1.32
N GLU A 45 17.70 -5.82 0.97
CA GLU A 45 19.11 -5.66 0.59
C GLU A 45 20.05 -5.93 1.77
N GLU A 46 19.72 -5.35 2.94
CA GLU A 46 20.46 -5.51 4.20
C GLU A 46 20.22 -6.86 4.88
N LYS A 47 19.27 -7.67 4.38
CA LYS A 47 18.80 -8.91 5.01
C LYS A 47 18.23 -8.69 6.43
N ASN A 48 17.67 -7.51 6.66
CA ASN A 48 17.00 -7.14 7.90
C ASN A 48 15.52 -7.59 7.85
N TRP A 49 15.28 -8.88 8.07
CA TRP A 49 13.95 -9.48 7.93
C TRP A 49 12.94 -8.95 8.94
N GLU A 50 13.41 -8.57 10.13
CA GLU A 50 12.56 -7.96 11.17
C GLU A 50 12.02 -6.58 10.72
N GLU A 51 12.85 -5.78 10.04
CA GLU A 51 12.39 -4.52 9.46
C GLU A 51 11.48 -4.74 8.26
N LEU A 52 11.76 -5.75 7.43
CA LEU A 52 10.90 -6.11 6.30
C LEU A 52 9.50 -6.51 6.80
N GLU A 53 9.43 -7.34 7.83
CA GLU A 53 8.17 -7.74 8.48
C GLU A 53 7.41 -6.50 8.97
N ARG A 54 8.07 -5.58 9.68
CA ARG A 54 7.45 -4.35 10.16
C ARG A 54 6.94 -3.44 9.05
N ALA A 55 7.72 -3.26 7.99
CA ALA A 55 7.32 -2.45 6.84
C ALA A 55 6.11 -3.08 6.13
N ALA A 56 6.13 -4.40 5.94
CA ALA A 56 5.01 -5.16 5.37
C ALA A 56 3.75 -5.05 6.24
N HIS A 57 3.88 -5.12 7.57
CA HIS A 57 2.76 -4.96 8.50
C HIS A 57 2.05 -3.60 8.36
N LYS A 58 2.83 -2.51 8.29
CA LYS A 58 2.29 -1.15 8.13
C LYS A 58 1.57 -0.99 6.79
N MET A 59 2.20 -1.44 5.70
CA MET A 59 1.61 -1.43 4.37
C MET A 59 0.31 -2.24 4.32
N LYS A 60 0.27 -3.43 4.94
CA LYS A 60 -0.95 -4.26 5.04
C LYS A 60 -2.09 -3.47 5.68
N ALA A 61 -1.85 -2.79 6.80
CA ALA A 61 -2.86 -2.00 7.49
C ALA A 61 -3.34 -0.83 6.62
N GLY A 62 -2.42 -0.06 6.03
CA GLY A 62 -2.74 1.07 5.16
C GLY A 62 -3.55 0.64 3.92
N SER A 63 -3.10 -0.39 3.22
CA SER A 63 -3.79 -0.94 2.05
C SER A 63 -5.16 -1.50 2.39
N GLY A 64 -5.34 -2.05 3.60
CA GLY A 64 -6.65 -2.48 4.09
C GLY A 64 -7.64 -1.34 4.23
N TYR A 65 -7.23 -0.21 4.81
CA TYR A 65 -8.09 0.98 4.94
C TYR A 65 -8.44 1.62 3.59
N MET A 66 -7.52 1.59 2.64
CA MET A 66 -7.73 2.13 1.29
C MET A 66 -8.42 1.16 0.32
N GLY A 67 -8.75 -0.05 0.79
CA GLY A 67 -9.38 -1.09 -0.04
C GLY A 67 -8.49 -1.62 -1.17
N VAL A 68 -7.17 -1.48 -1.05
CA VAL A 68 -6.19 -1.94 -2.05
C VAL A 68 -5.87 -3.41 -1.80
N ALA A 69 -6.84 -4.28 -2.07
CA ALA A 69 -6.80 -5.70 -1.67
C ALA A 69 -5.56 -6.46 -2.18
N LYS A 70 -5.05 -6.11 -3.37
CA LYS A 70 -3.85 -6.77 -3.93
C LYS A 70 -2.58 -6.43 -3.14
N LEU A 71 -2.39 -5.16 -2.78
CA LEU A 71 -1.24 -4.75 -1.97
C LEU A 71 -1.36 -5.29 -0.55
N GLN A 72 -2.58 -5.29 0.03
CA GLN A 72 -2.82 -5.88 1.33
C GLN A 72 -2.44 -7.38 1.38
N ALA A 73 -2.82 -8.14 0.35
CA ALA A 73 -2.47 -9.55 0.24
C ALA A 73 -0.95 -9.76 0.12
N LEU A 74 -0.28 -9.03 -0.78
CA LEU A 74 1.17 -9.12 -0.93
C LEU A 74 1.92 -8.72 0.34
N ALA A 75 1.47 -7.68 1.03
CA ALA A 75 2.04 -7.24 2.30
C ALA A 75 1.85 -8.31 3.39
N THR A 76 0.70 -9.00 3.43
CA THR A 76 0.48 -10.13 4.33
C THR A 76 1.43 -11.28 4.03
N ASP A 77 1.60 -11.63 2.75
CA ASP A 77 2.49 -12.72 2.34
C ASP A 77 3.96 -12.41 2.68
N MET A 78 4.40 -11.17 2.46
CA MET A 78 5.76 -10.72 2.81
C MET A 78 5.99 -10.70 4.32
N GLU A 79 5.03 -10.21 5.11
CA GLU A 79 5.09 -10.23 6.57
C GLU A 79 5.29 -11.65 7.10
N VAL A 80 4.47 -12.60 6.63
CA VAL A 80 4.60 -14.02 7.01
C VAL A 80 5.91 -14.62 6.52
N ALA A 81 6.34 -14.32 5.29
CA ALA A 81 7.57 -14.83 4.73
C ALA A 81 8.83 -14.29 5.44
N ALA A 82 8.80 -13.06 5.94
CA ALA A 82 9.91 -12.43 6.66
C ALA A 82 10.05 -12.95 8.09
N ALA A 83 8.95 -13.35 8.74
CA ALA A 83 8.94 -13.81 10.12
C ALA A 83 9.57 -15.20 10.34
N VAL A 84 9.88 -15.95 9.27
CA VAL A 84 10.51 -17.28 9.38
C VAL A 84 12.02 -17.18 9.57
N LYS A 85 12.63 -18.21 10.18
CA LYS A 85 14.08 -18.21 10.51
C LYS A 85 15.02 -18.01 9.30
N ASN A 86 14.65 -18.54 8.13
CA ASN A 86 15.42 -18.45 6.89
C ASN A 86 14.48 -18.10 5.72
N PRO A 87 14.14 -16.81 5.53
CA PRO A 87 13.25 -16.39 4.45
C PRO A 87 13.83 -16.70 3.07
N ASP A 88 12.96 -17.04 2.11
CA ASP A 88 13.35 -17.12 0.71
C ASP A 88 13.56 -15.71 0.16
N LYS A 89 14.82 -15.27 0.15
CA LYS A 89 15.22 -13.95 -0.35
C LYS A 89 14.73 -13.71 -1.78
N LYS A 90 14.80 -14.70 -2.66
CA LYS A 90 14.40 -14.51 -4.06
C LYS A 90 12.90 -14.31 -4.17
N SER A 91 12.11 -15.07 -3.41
CA SER A 91 10.66 -14.87 -3.36
C SER A 91 10.29 -13.48 -2.83
N LEU A 92 10.92 -13.05 -1.74
CA LEU A 92 10.69 -11.72 -1.15
C LEU A 92 11.04 -10.60 -2.14
N GLN A 93 12.17 -10.70 -2.84
CA GLN A 93 12.55 -9.73 -3.87
C GLN A 93 11.52 -9.67 -5.01
N ASN A 94 11.03 -10.81 -5.48
CA ASN A 94 9.98 -10.84 -6.51
C ASN A 94 8.67 -10.20 -6.01
N GLN A 95 8.29 -10.44 -4.75
CA GLN A 95 7.10 -9.83 -4.15
C GLN A 95 7.25 -8.32 -4.01
N ILE A 96 8.43 -7.82 -3.61
CA ILE A 96 8.71 -6.38 -3.54
C ILE A 96 8.58 -5.74 -4.92
N SER A 97 9.16 -6.33 -5.96
CA SER A 97 9.00 -5.81 -7.33
C SER A 97 7.54 -5.84 -7.80
N LEU A 98 6.75 -6.84 -7.38
CA LEU A 98 5.31 -6.85 -7.68
C LEU A 98 4.57 -5.74 -6.94
N VAL A 99 4.93 -5.45 -5.68
CA VAL A 99 4.38 -4.35 -4.91
C VAL A 99 4.65 -3.02 -5.58
N GLU A 100 5.89 -2.76 -6.03
CA GLU A 100 6.25 -1.54 -6.77
C GLU A 100 5.34 -1.35 -8.00
N ASN A 101 5.26 -2.35 -8.86
CA ASN A 101 4.44 -2.30 -10.09
C ASN A 101 2.95 -2.09 -9.80
N ILE A 102 2.41 -2.73 -8.76
CA ILE A 102 0.99 -2.56 -8.41
C ILE A 102 0.76 -1.19 -7.78
N PHE A 103 1.69 -0.70 -6.96
CA PHE A 103 1.58 0.60 -6.34
C PHE A 103 1.59 1.73 -7.38
N GLU A 104 2.42 1.65 -8.41
CA GLU A 104 2.40 2.63 -9.53
C GLU A 104 1.01 2.74 -10.16
N LEU A 105 0.34 1.61 -10.40
CA LEU A 105 -1.02 1.60 -10.94
C LEU A 105 -2.03 2.21 -9.95
N VAL A 106 -1.93 1.83 -8.68
CA VAL A 106 -2.83 2.32 -7.61
C VAL A 106 -2.66 3.82 -7.42
N GLU A 107 -1.42 4.31 -7.39
CA GLU A 107 -1.08 5.73 -7.25
C GLU A 107 -1.71 6.55 -8.37
N VAL A 108 -1.56 6.12 -9.63
CA VAL A 108 -2.20 6.79 -10.77
C VAL A 108 -3.72 6.87 -10.59
N GLU A 109 -4.37 5.75 -10.25
CA GLU A 109 -5.82 5.73 -10.09
C GLU A 109 -6.31 6.57 -8.90
N LEU A 110 -5.53 6.62 -7.81
CA LEU A 110 -5.82 7.46 -6.63
C LEU A 110 -5.62 8.94 -6.92
N LEU A 111 -4.60 9.32 -7.70
CA LEU A 111 -4.37 10.70 -8.14
C LEU A 111 -5.48 11.19 -9.08
N GLU A 112 -5.98 10.32 -9.97
CA GLU A 112 -7.18 10.61 -10.78
C GLU A 112 -8.41 10.84 -9.90
N GLU A 113 -8.60 10.01 -8.88
CA GLU A 113 -9.73 10.12 -7.96
C GLU A 113 -9.64 11.37 -7.08
N LYS A 114 -8.44 11.71 -6.62
CA LYS A 114 -8.17 12.99 -5.95
C LYS A 114 -8.59 14.17 -6.83
N LYS A 115 -8.15 14.22 -8.10
CA LYS A 115 -8.56 15.27 -9.04
C LYS A 115 -10.07 15.32 -9.25
N ARG A 116 -10.74 14.17 -9.28
CA ARG A 116 -12.21 14.10 -9.37
C ARG A 116 -12.85 14.76 -8.14
N LEU A 117 -12.37 14.46 -6.94
CA LEU A 117 -12.86 15.01 -5.68
C LEU A 117 -12.59 16.52 -5.55
N GLU A 118 -11.43 16.99 -6.01
CA GLU A 118 -11.08 18.42 -6.02
C GLU A 118 -12.08 19.26 -6.84
N ASN A 119 -12.67 18.68 -7.91
CA ASN A 119 -13.71 19.35 -8.70
C ASN A 119 -15.10 19.35 -8.03
N THR A 120 -15.23 18.75 -6.84
CA THR A 120 -16.49 18.67 -6.07
C THR A 120 -16.49 19.48 -4.78
N VAL A 121 -15.35 20.09 -4.44
CA VAL A 121 -15.16 21.03 -3.31
C VAL A 121 -15.40 22.44 -3.79
#